data_AF-A0A0F9PDJ6-F1
#
_entry.id   AF-A0A0F9PDJ6-F1
#
_cell.length_a   1.000
_cell.length_b   1.000
_cell.length_c   1.000
_cell.angle_alpha   90.00
_cell.angle_beta   90.00
_cell.angle_gamma   90.00
#
_symmetry.space_group_name_H-M   'P 1'
#
loop_
_entity.id
_entity.type
_entity.pdbx_description
1 polymer ?
#
loop_
_entity_poly.entity_id
_entity_poly.type
_entity_poly.pdbx_seq_one_letter_code
_entity_poly.pdbx_strand_id
1 'polypeptide(L)'
;MEYELLLKSKKIKTPELIRDIIHFKALENIKEIPLNSSIIILAQKLRENHNLTYFDSLHCASALHADGIIISTDKDFINIKNLKLIAPNTLLSSKEE
;
A
#
# COMPACT_ATOMS: atom_id res chain seq x y z
N MET A 1 -0.41 10.16 4.47
CA MET A 1 -0.48 8.95 3.62
C MET A 1 0.10 9.28 2.25
N GLU A 2 0.63 8.31 1.49
CA GLU A 2 1.15 8.57 0.13
C GLU A 2 0.09 9.18 -0.81
N TYR A 3 -1.14 8.67 -0.73
CA TYR A 3 -2.27 9.16 -1.54
C TYR A 3 -2.51 10.67 -1.40
N GLU A 4 -2.40 11.21 -0.17
CA GLU A 4 -2.53 12.65 0.09
C GLU A 4 -1.45 13.46 -0.67
N LEU A 5 -0.20 12.99 -0.65
CA LEU A 5 0.91 13.65 -1.34
C LEU A 5 0.74 13.60 -2.85
N LEU A 6 0.24 12.49 -3.38
CA LEU A 6 -0.08 12.32 -4.80
C LEU A 6 -1.21 13.26 -5.25
N LEU A 7 -2.26 13.44 -4.46
CA LEU A 7 -3.34 14.39 -4.79
C LEU A 7 -2.85 15.84 -4.70
N LYS A 8 -2.03 16.18 -3.70
CA LYS A 8 -1.41 17.50 -3.57
C LYS A 8 -0.50 17.83 -4.76
N SER A 9 0.30 16.88 -5.24
CA SER A 9 1.16 17.10 -6.42
C SER A 9 0.35 17.38 -7.69
N LYS A 10 -0.86 16.84 -7.78
CA LYS A 10 -1.84 17.11 -8.84
C LYS A 10 -2.66 18.40 -8.63
N LYS A 11 -2.35 19.21 -7.61
CA LYS A 11 -3.08 20.44 -7.24
C LYS A 11 -4.57 20.21 -6.96
N ILE A 12 -4.93 19.01 -6.49
CA ILE A 12 -6.28 18.73 -6.03
C ILE A 12 -6.55 19.54 -4.78
N LYS A 13 -7.71 20.18 -4.73
CA LYS A 13 -8.12 21.03 -3.60
C LYS A 13 -8.45 20.16 -2.38
N THR A 14 -8.29 20.77 -1.20
CA THR A 14 -8.47 20.09 0.09
C THR A 14 -9.85 19.44 0.29
N PRO A 15 -10.98 20.07 -0.09
CA PRO A 15 -12.30 19.45 0.09
C PRO A 15 -12.46 18.13 -0.69
N GLU A 16 -11.95 18.07 -1.92
CA GLU A 16 -11.97 16.89 -2.78
C GLU A 16 -11.10 15.77 -2.20
N LEU A 17 -9.91 16.12 -1.70
CA LEU A 17 -9.03 15.18 -1.00
C LEU A 17 -9.71 14.55 0.23
N ILE A 18 -10.34 15.38 1.06
CA ILE A 18 -11.03 14.90 2.27
C ILE A 18 -12.19 13.97 1.89
N ARG A 19 -12.96 14.35 0.86
CA ARG A 19 -14.06 13.53 0.35
C ARG A 19 -13.57 12.14 -0.09
N ASP A 20 -12.47 12.05 -0.82
CA ASP A 20 -11.93 10.77 -1.28
C ASP A 20 -11.49 9.89 -0.09
N ILE A 21 -10.82 10.47 0.91
CA ILE A 21 -10.44 9.74 2.14
C ILE A 21 -11.68 9.26 2.90
N ILE A 22 -12.72 10.08 3.02
CA ILE A 22 -13.99 9.67 3.67
C ILE A 22 -14.60 8.47 2.94
N HIS A 23 -14.61 8.48 1.61
CA HIS A 23 -15.12 7.35 0.83
C HIS A 23 -14.31 6.08 1.06
N PHE A 24 -12.98 6.15 1.08
CA PHE A 24 -12.15 4.98 1.40
C PHE A 24 -12.44 4.43 2.80
N LYS A 25 -12.58 5.32 3.79
CA LYS A 25 -12.89 4.93 5.18
C LYS A 25 -14.28 4.30 5.33
N ALA A 26 -15.22 4.62 4.45
CA ALA A 26 -16.58 4.08 4.48
C ALA A 26 -16.68 2.65 3.92
N LEU A 27 -15.63 2.12 3.30
CA LEU A 27 -15.63 0.75 2.75
C LEU A 27 -15.48 -0.27 3.88
N GLU A 28 -16.53 -1.06 4.14
CA GLU A 28 -16.62 -1.98 5.30
C GLU A 28 -15.50 -3.03 5.37
N ASN A 29 -14.98 -3.44 4.21
CA ASN A 29 -13.95 -4.49 4.10
C ASN A 29 -12.54 -3.95 3.90
N ILE A 30 -12.33 -2.64 4.04
CA ILE A 30 -11.01 -2.00 3.96
C ILE A 30 -10.65 -1.46 5.33
N LYS A 31 -9.45 -1.81 5.80
CA LYS A 31 -8.91 -1.33 7.08
C LYS A 31 -7.57 -0.66 6.84
N GLU A 32 -7.32 0.39 7.60
CA GLU A 32 -6.02 1.06 7.63
C GLU A 32 -5.07 0.33 8.60
N ILE A 33 -3.83 0.11 8.17
CA ILE A 33 -2.76 -0.36 9.04
C ILE A 33 -1.95 0.88 9.47
N PRO A 34 -2.02 1.29 10.75
CA PRO A 34 -1.28 2.45 11.22
C PRO A 34 0.23 2.14 11.27
N LEU A 35 1.04 3.14 10.94
CA LEU A 35 2.49 3.02 11.11
C LEU A 35 2.82 2.96 12.60
N ASN A 36 3.57 1.93 12.98
CA ASN A 36 4.17 1.80 14.30
C ASN A 36 5.70 1.70 14.17
N SER A 37 6.42 1.75 15.29
CA SER A 37 7.88 1.69 15.31
C SER A 37 8.43 0.40 14.70
N SER A 38 7.75 -0.73 14.87
CA SER A 38 8.13 -2.02 14.28
C SER A 38 8.09 -1.98 12.75
N ILE A 39 7.02 -1.42 12.16
CA ILE A 39 6.89 -1.22 10.71
C ILE A 39 7.99 -0.30 10.19
N ILE A 40 8.27 0.81 10.90
CA ILE A 40 9.32 1.77 10.49
C ILE A 40 10.70 1.10 10.48
N ILE A 41 11.04 0.34 11.53
CA ILE A 41 12.32 -0.38 11.60
C ILE A 41 12.44 -1.42 10.48
N LEU A 42 11.36 -2.17 10.23
CA LEU A 42 11.34 -3.16 9.16
C LEU A 42 11.48 -2.52 7.78
N ALA A 43 10.80 -1.40 7.53
CA ALA A 43 10.88 -0.66 6.28
C ALA A 43 12.31 -0.16 6.00
N GLN A 44 13.04 0.30 7.02
CA GLN A 44 14.44 0.69 6.84
C GLN A 44 15.31 -0.49 6.39
N LYS A 45 15.19 -1.64 7.07
CA LYS A 45 15.93 -2.86 6.70
C LYS A 45 15.60 -3.34 5.28
N LEU A 46 14.32 -3.29 4.90
CA LEU A 46 13.88 -3.70 3.56
C LEU A 46 14.47 -2.80 2.48
N ARG A 47 14.49 -1.48 2.72
CA ARG A 47 15.09 -0.52 1.80
C ARG A 47 16.59 -0.72 1.63
N GLU A 48 17.32 -0.96 2.72
CA GLU A 48 18.76 -1.26 2.66
C GLU A 48 19.05 -2.54 1.87
N ASN A 49 18.23 -3.59 2.05
CA ASN A 49 18.48 -4.91 1.47
C ASN A 49 17.94 -5.09 0.03
N HIS A 50 16.90 -4.34 -0.34
CA HIS A 50 16.17 -4.54 -1.60
C HIS A 50 16.04 -3.27 -2.45
N ASN A 51 16.70 -2.17 -2.06
CA ASN A 51 16.71 -0.89 -2.77
C ASN A 51 15.29 -0.32 -3.05
N LEU A 52 14.33 -0.62 -2.17
CA LEU A 52 12.96 -0.13 -2.28
C LEU A 52 12.90 1.38 -2.01
N THR A 53 11.95 2.06 -2.65
CA THR A 53 11.68 3.49 -2.35
C THR A 53 11.12 3.67 -0.93
N TYR A 54 10.96 4.92 -0.50
CA TYR A 54 10.41 5.22 0.82
C TYR A 54 9.00 4.68 1.01
N PHE A 55 8.11 4.82 0.03
CA PHE A 55 6.74 4.32 0.17
C PHE A 55 6.69 2.80 -0.03
N ASP A 56 7.42 2.25 -0.99
CA ASP A 56 7.43 0.80 -1.24
C ASP A 56 7.92 0.00 -0.02
N SER A 57 8.96 0.51 0.65
CA SER A 57 9.45 -0.13 1.88
C SER A 57 8.45 -0.08 3.03
N LEU A 58 7.66 0.99 3.16
CA LEU A 58 6.59 1.09 4.16
C LEU A 58 5.41 0.19 3.83
N HIS A 59 4.99 0.12 2.56
CA HIS A 59 3.92 -0.77 2.11
C HIS A 59 4.29 -2.23 2.33
N CYS A 60 5.51 -2.60 1.93
CA CYS A 60 6.07 -3.93 2.12
C CYS A 60 6.17 -4.32 3.60
N ALA A 61 6.70 -3.43 4.45
CA ALA A 61 6.78 -3.67 5.89
C ALA A 61 5.40 -3.80 6.54
N SER A 62 4.42 -2.98 6.12
CA SER A 62 3.05 -3.04 6.63
C SER A 62 2.36 -4.35 6.25
N ALA A 63 2.53 -4.80 5.01
CA ALA A 63 2.02 -6.10 4.54
C ALA A 63 2.63 -7.26 5.33
N LEU A 64 3.95 -7.28 5.51
CA LEU A 64 4.65 -8.30 6.32
C LEU A 64 4.25 -8.30 7.79
N HIS A 65 3.83 -7.15 8.33
CA HIS A 65 3.33 -7.04 9.70
C HIS A 65 1.89 -7.54 9.85
N ALA A 66 1.12 -7.55 8.76
CA ALA A 66 -0.24 -8.04 8.70
C ALA A 66 -0.29 -9.52 8.29
N ASP A 67 -0.69 -9.80 7.05
CA ASP A 67 -0.91 -11.16 6.52
C ASP A 67 0.16 -11.60 5.51
N GLY A 68 1.15 -10.74 5.24
CA GLY A 68 2.20 -11.00 4.26
C GLY A 68 1.71 -10.94 2.82
N ILE A 69 0.56 -10.32 2.53
CA ILE A 69 0.02 -10.19 1.16
C ILE A 69 0.13 -8.74 0.70
N ILE A 70 0.61 -8.54 -0.53
CA ILE A 70 0.58 -7.23 -1.20
C ILE A 70 -0.08 -7.36 -2.57
N ILE A 71 -1.03 -6.46 -2.85
CA ILE A 71 -1.65 -6.33 -4.17
C ILE A 71 -0.97 -5.18 -4.88
N SER A 72 -0.20 -5.45 -5.94
CA SER A 72 0.53 -4.42 -6.68
C SER A 72 0.86 -4.87 -8.09
N THR A 73 1.04 -3.91 -8.99
CA THR A 73 1.62 -4.14 -10.33
C THR A 73 3.14 -4.12 -10.32
N ASP A 74 3.75 -3.67 -9.23
CA ASP A 74 5.19 -3.55 -9.09
C ASP A 74 5.84 -4.92 -8.84
N LYS A 75 6.84 -5.24 -9.66
CA LYS A 75 7.57 -6.51 -9.62
C LYS A 75 8.68 -6.50 -8.58
N ASP A 76 9.06 -5.35 -8.05
CA ASP A 76 10.13 -5.23 -7.04
C ASP A 76 9.79 -6.01 -5.76
N PHE A 77 8.50 -6.29 -5.51
CA PHE A 77 8.03 -7.09 -4.39
C PHE A 77 8.21 -8.61 -4.55
N ILE A 78 8.51 -9.13 -5.75
CA ILE A 78 8.58 -10.58 -6.03
C ILE A 78 9.64 -11.29 -5.18
N ASN A 79 10.77 -10.62 -4.91
CA ASN A 79 11.91 -11.23 -4.24
C ASN A 79 11.93 -10.99 -2.73
N ILE A 80 10.86 -10.41 -2.16
CA ILE A 80 10.78 -10.16 -0.73
C ILE A 80 10.36 -11.45 -0.02
N LYS A 81 11.22 -11.90 0.90
CA LYS A 81 10.95 -13.10 1.69
C LYS A 81 9.66 -12.93 2.53
N ASN A 82 8.83 -13.97 2.54
CA ASN A 82 7.55 -14.03 3.25
C ASN A 82 6.47 -13.03 2.77
N LEU A 83 6.67 -12.40 1.62
CA LEU A 83 5.68 -11.54 0.99
C LEU A 83 5.08 -12.23 -0.23
N LYS A 84 3.76 -12.35 -0.28
CA LYS A 84 3.01 -12.84 -1.42
C LYS A 84 2.53 -11.66 -2.26
N LEU A 85 3.10 -11.50 -3.45
CA LEU A 85 2.62 -10.55 -4.45
C LEU A 85 1.41 -11.13 -5.21
N ILE A 86 0.32 -10.39 -5.25
CA ILE A 86 -0.85 -10.67 -6.08
C ILE A 86 -1.00 -9.54 -7.10
N ALA A 87 -0.97 -9.86 -8.38
CA ALA A 87 -1.20 -8.86 -9.42
C ALA A 87 -2.70 -8.50 -9.48
N PRO A 88 -3.09 -7.21 -9.51
CA PRO A 88 -4.50 -6.80 -9.46
C PRO A 88 -5.38 -7.43 -10.55
N ASN A 89 -4.82 -7.61 -11.75
CA ASN A 89 -5.51 -8.19 -12.89
C ASN A 89 -5.91 -9.66 -12.69
N THR A 90 -5.30 -10.40 -11.76
CA THR A 90 -5.68 -11.79 -11.47
C THR A 90 -6.88 -11.89 -10.54
N LEU A 91 -7.25 -10.79 -9.88
CA LEU A 91 -8.40 -10.71 -8.97
C LEU A 91 -9.70 -10.26 -9.67
N LEU A 92 -9.59 -9.76 -10.90
CA LEU A 92 -10.73 -9.39 -11.71
C LEU A 92 -11.33 -10.65 -12.35
N SER A 93 -12.21 -11.33 -11.63
CA SER A 93 -13.14 -12.27 -12.26
C SER A 93 -14.22 -11.45 -12.97
N SER A 94 -14.39 -11.64 -14.27
CA SER A 94 -15.59 -11.22 -15.01
C SER A 94 -16.80 -11.93 -14.41
N LYS A 95 -17.40 -11.33 -13.38
CA LYS A 95 -18.79 -11.59 -13.00
C LYS A 95 -19.62 -10.43 -13.53
N GLU A 96 -19.85 -10.46 -14.84
CA GLU A 96 -21.09 -9.92 -15.39
C GLU A 96 -22.13 -11.03 -15.19
N GLU A 97 -22.98 -10.87 -14.17
CA GLU A 97 -24.29 -11.53 -14.08
C GLU A 97 -25.36 -10.44 -14.07
#